data_AF-A0A535HYZ9-F1
#
_entry.id   AF-A0A535HYZ9-F1
#
_cell.length_a   1.000
_cell.length_b   1.000
_cell.length_c   1.000
_cell.angle_alpha   90.00
_cell.angle_beta   90.00
_cell.angle_gamma   90.00
#
_symmetry.space_group_name_H-M   'P 1'
#
loop_
_entity.id
_entity.type
_entity.pdbx_description
1 polymer ?
#
loop_
_entity_poly.entity_id
_entity_poly.type
_entity_poly.pdbx_seq_one_letter_code
_entity_poly.pdbx_strand_id
1 'polypeptide(L)'
;MGPPDDELGVGLTMQRRLSAGPEAVVILTDCVAFTTGFSLGVGIRRKEEPEWMRTLPVRGRPSGRLSDEMSLDLGIRFSDGRATSMSGRGLSSPVLDWYRAWHEGENPPTPAGPIIGPSSGGGGGKRWDMNYWICPLPPDGPLAITCKWPAGGVPDAVVEVDGSAIRRAGLSSEKLWLEE
;
A
#
# COMPACT_ATOMS: atom_id res chain seq x y z
N MET A 1 -6.80 -12.04 0.61
CA MET A 1 -5.78 -12.18 -0.45
C MET A 1 -4.57 -11.36 -0.05
N GLY A 2 -3.39 -11.98 -0.07
CA GLY A 2 -2.11 -11.38 0.29
C GLY A 2 -1.01 -11.97 -0.59
N PRO A 3 0.27 -11.66 -0.33
CA PRO A 3 1.38 -12.29 -1.04
C PRO A 3 1.30 -13.83 -0.91
N PRO A 4 1.61 -14.57 -1.98
CA PRO A 4 1.66 -16.04 -1.91
C PRO A 4 2.78 -16.50 -0.97
N ASP A 5 2.46 -17.44 -0.08
CA ASP A 5 3.39 -17.96 0.94
C ASP A 5 4.40 -18.98 0.38
N ASP A 6 4.16 -19.50 -0.83
CA ASP A 6 4.97 -20.51 -1.52
C ASP A 6 5.88 -19.93 -2.60
N GLU A 7 5.99 -18.61 -2.69
CA GLU A 7 6.81 -17.91 -3.68
C GLU A 7 7.86 -16.99 -3.05
N LEU A 8 9.06 -17.02 -3.62
CA LEU A 8 10.06 -15.99 -3.43
C LEU A 8 9.77 -14.85 -4.41
N GLY A 9 9.25 -13.74 -3.88
CA GLY A 9 8.99 -12.54 -4.67
C GLY A 9 10.26 -11.86 -5.16
N VAL A 10 10.16 -11.15 -6.28
CA VAL A 10 11.27 -10.41 -6.89
C VAL A 10 11.25 -8.95 -6.45
N GLY A 11 12.31 -8.52 -5.77
CA GLY A 11 12.47 -7.15 -5.29
C GLY A 11 12.81 -6.17 -6.43
N LEU A 12 12.12 -5.03 -6.47
CA LEU A 12 12.40 -3.91 -7.38
C LEU A 12 12.92 -2.71 -6.59
N THR A 13 13.97 -2.07 -7.12
CA THR A 13 14.48 -0.82 -6.54
C THR A 13 13.56 0.33 -6.93
N MET A 14 12.66 0.73 -6.03
CA MET A 14 11.67 1.80 -6.25
C MET A 14 11.76 2.95 -5.25
N GLN A 15 12.82 2.99 -4.45
CA GLN A 15 12.99 3.97 -3.39
C GLN A 15 13.04 5.39 -3.94
N ARG A 16 12.04 6.19 -3.56
CA ARG A 16 11.98 7.62 -3.88
C ARG A 16 10.97 8.33 -3.00
N ARG A 17 11.05 9.66 -2.97
CA ARG A 17 10.03 10.48 -2.31
C ARG A 17 8.75 10.49 -3.15
N LEU A 18 7.61 10.26 -2.49
CA LEU A 18 6.28 10.50 -3.07
C LEU A 18 5.90 11.97 -2.92
N SER A 19 5.99 12.49 -1.69
CA SER A 19 5.70 13.88 -1.39
C SER A 19 6.56 14.36 -0.21
N ALA A 20 6.86 15.66 -0.18
CA ALA A 20 7.64 16.29 0.87
C ALA A 20 7.04 17.64 1.23
N GLY A 21 6.74 17.81 2.51
CA GLY A 21 6.36 19.08 3.13
C GLY A 21 7.46 19.58 4.07
N PRO A 22 7.22 20.70 4.77
CA PRO A 22 8.18 21.26 5.70
C PRO A 22 8.51 20.31 6.86
N GLU A 23 7.51 19.59 7.40
CA GLU A 23 7.65 18.81 8.65
C GLU A 23 7.60 17.30 8.46
N ALA A 24 7.20 16.83 7.27
CA ALA A 24 7.06 15.43 6.96
C ALA A 24 7.41 15.10 5.50
N VAL A 25 7.84 13.86 5.28
CA VAL A 25 8.09 13.29 3.96
C VAL A 25 7.43 11.92 3.88
N VAL A 26 6.79 11.66 2.74
CA VAL A 26 6.27 10.34 2.36
C VAL A 26 7.20 9.75 1.30
N ILE A 27 7.64 8.52 1.51
CA ILE A 27 8.60 7.81 0.64
C ILE A 27 8.05 6.45 0.24
N LEU A 28 8.46 5.97 -0.93
CA LEU A 28 8.44 4.55 -1.26
C LEU A 28 9.70 3.90 -0.71
N THR A 29 9.54 2.78 -0.02
CA THR A 29 10.64 2.06 0.64
C THR A 29 11.05 0.81 -0.11
N ASP A 30 10.09 0.10 -0.68
CA ASP A 30 10.29 -1.19 -1.30
C ASP A 30 9.15 -1.51 -2.29
N CYS A 31 9.43 -2.43 -3.20
CA CYS A 31 8.43 -3.08 -4.02
C CYS A 31 8.87 -4.52 -4.26
N VAL A 32 8.00 -5.49 -4.01
CA VAL A 32 8.28 -6.91 -4.21
C VAL A 32 7.13 -7.52 -5.01
N ALA A 33 7.42 -8.05 -6.19
CA ALA A 33 6.42 -8.61 -7.08
C ALA A 33 6.37 -10.14 -7.01
N PHE A 34 5.16 -10.68 -7.11
CA PHE A 34 4.83 -12.11 -7.10
C PHE A 34 3.89 -12.42 -8.26
N THR A 35 3.58 -13.68 -8.51
CA THR A 35 2.73 -14.04 -9.66
C THR A 35 1.33 -13.42 -9.59
N THR A 36 0.79 -13.23 -8.38
CA THR A 36 -0.59 -12.78 -8.15
C THR A 36 -0.73 -11.27 -7.88
N GLY A 37 0.38 -10.56 -7.70
CA GLY A 37 0.36 -9.15 -7.32
C GLY A 37 1.71 -8.66 -6.84
N PHE A 38 1.72 -7.52 -6.16
CA PHE A 38 2.95 -6.96 -5.62
C PHE A 38 2.72 -6.25 -4.29
N SER A 39 3.76 -6.31 -3.46
CA SER A 39 3.90 -5.55 -2.23
C SER A 39 4.50 -4.19 -2.54
N LEU A 40 4.02 -3.15 -1.87
CA LEU A 40 4.52 -1.78 -1.96
C LEU A 40 4.69 -1.19 -0.56
N GLY A 41 5.94 -0.94 -0.18
CA GLY A 41 6.27 -0.27 1.06
C GLY A 41 6.20 1.25 0.94
N VAL A 42 5.54 1.88 1.91
CA VAL A 42 5.41 3.33 2.04
C VAL A 42 5.85 3.75 3.43
N GLY A 43 6.81 4.65 3.48
CA GLY A 43 7.35 5.22 4.71
C GLY A 43 6.87 6.65 4.93
N ILE A 44 6.56 6.99 6.18
CA ILE A 44 6.41 8.36 6.66
C ILE A 44 7.61 8.69 7.54
N ARG A 45 8.20 9.87 7.31
CA ARG A 45 9.26 10.45 8.15
C ARG A 45 8.83 11.83 8.59
N ARG A 46 8.83 12.10 9.89
CA ARG A 46 8.60 13.43 10.46
C ARG A 46 9.88 13.98 11.09
N LYS A 47 10.05 15.30 11.09
CA LYS A 47 11.14 15.96 11.84
C LYS A 47 10.93 15.79 13.34
N GLU A 48 9.70 16.01 13.79
CA GLU A 48 9.30 15.89 15.18
C GLU A 48 8.16 14.89 15.38
N GLU A 49 8.12 14.35 16.59
CA GLU A 49 7.02 13.48 16.99
C GLU A 49 5.74 14.32 17.11
N PRO A 50 4.61 13.86 16.54
CA PRO A 50 3.34 14.54 16.69
C PRO A 50 2.95 14.68 18.17
N GLU A 51 2.47 15.85 18.57
CA GLU A 51 2.00 16.10 19.93
C GLU A 51 0.89 15.13 20.35
N TRP A 52 0.00 14.78 19.42
CA TRP A 52 -1.08 13.83 19.68
C TRP A 52 -0.56 12.44 20.07
N MET A 53 0.61 12.03 19.58
CA MET A 53 1.20 10.74 19.93
C MET A 53 1.73 10.71 21.36
N ARG A 54 2.10 11.88 21.91
CA ARG A 54 2.52 12.04 23.31
C ARG A 54 1.34 12.02 24.29
N THR A 55 0.13 12.32 23.81
CA THR A 55 -1.07 12.49 24.65
C THR A 55 -2.05 11.33 24.53
N LEU A 56 -1.79 10.33 23.66
CA LEU A 56 -2.63 9.14 23.53
C LEU A 56 -2.51 8.22 24.77
N PRO A 57 -3.63 7.84 25.42
CA PRO A 57 -3.64 6.69 26.30
C PRO A 57 -3.34 5.43 25.46
N VAL A 58 -2.45 4.58 25.96
CA VAL A 58 -1.83 3.40 25.29
C VAL A 58 -2.83 2.36 24.74
N ARG A 59 -4.15 2.55 24.85
CA ARG A 59 -5.17 1.60 24.40
C ARG A 59 -6.37 2.27 23.72
N GLY A 60 -6.52 2.04 22.41
CA GLY A 60 -7.72 2.34 21.63
C GLY A 60 -7.40 2.69 20.16
N ARG A 61 -8.30 2.33 19.24
CA ARG A 61 -8.25 2.85 17.85
C ARG A 61 -8.59 4.34 17.91
N PRO A 62 -7.77 5.24 17.34
CA PRO A 62 -8.02 6.67 17.47
C PRO A 62 -9.33 7.07 16.78
N SER A 63 -10.16 7.87 17.45
CA SER A 63 -11.41 8.42 16.90
C SER A 63 -11.22 9.87 16.45
N GLY A 64 -12.02 10.34 15.48
CA GLY A 64 -12.06 11.74 15.07
C GLY A 64 -10.78 12.25 14.39
N ARG A 65 -10.28 13.44 14.79
CA ARG A 65 -9.12 14.15 14.22
C ARG A 65 -7.83 13.31 14.16
N LEU A 66 -7.68 12.36 15.08
CA LEU A 66 -6.54 11.41 15.06
C LEU A 66 -6.61 10.44 13.87
N SER A 67 -7.82 10.11 13.39
CA SER A 67 -7.97 9.33 12.16
C SER A 67 -7.52 10.14 10.94
N ASP A 68 -7.73 11.46 10.94
CA ASP A 68 -7.32 12.36 9.86
C ASP A 68 -5.79 12.55 9.83
N GLU A 69 -5.16 12.64 11.01
CA GLU A 69 -3.70 12.68 11.14
C GLU A 69 -3.03 11.39 10.65
N MET A 70 -3.71 10.27 10.76
CA MET A 70 -3.25 8.96 10.31
C MET A 70 -3.79 8.57 8.92
N SER A 71 -4.67 9.37 8.31
CA SER A 71 -5.31 9.04 7.03
C SER A 71 -4.50 9.47 5.83
N LEU A 72 -3.38 8.77 5.60
CA LEU A 72 -2.70 8.79 4.31
C LEU A 72 -3.59 8.08 3.29
N ASP A 73 -4.02 8.80 2.27
CA ASP A 73 -4.76 8.23 1.14
C ASP A 73 -3.77 7.84 0.04
N LEU A 74 -3.79 6.56 -0.31
CA LEU A 74 -2.92 5.98 -1.32
C LEU A 74 -3.78 5.44 -2.46
N GLY A 75 -3.46 5.85 -3.69
CA GLY A 75 -4.14 5.40 -4.89
C GLY A 75 -3.18 4.79 -5.89
N ILE A 76 -3.69 3.82 -6.65
CA ILE A 76 -2.98 3.09 -7.69
C ILE A 76 -3.82 3.17 -8.96
N ARG A 77 -3.17 3.51 -10.07
CA ARG A 77 -3.78 3.49 -11.40
C ARG A 77 -2.87 2.79 -12.38
N PHE A 78 -3.41 1.80 -13.07
CA PHE A 78 -2.75 1.06 -14.14
C PHE A 78 -2.80 1.82 -15.47
N SER A 79 -1.93 1.43 -16.40
CA SER A 79 -1.86 2.04 -17.75
C SER A 79 -3.14 1.86 -18.57
N ASP A 80 -3.92 0.81 -18.29
CA ASP A 80 -5.22 0.55 -18.91
C ASP A 80 -6.40 1.33 -18.28
N GLY A 81 -6.10 2.23 -17.33
CA GLY A 81 -7.08 3.10 -16.69
C GLY A 81 -7.76 2.49 -15.46
N ARG A 82 -7.59 1.20 -15.18
CA ARG A 82 -8.11 0.60 -13.93
C ARG A 82 -7.42 1.24 -12.73
N ALA A 83 -8.19 1.63 -11.72
CA ALA A 83 -7.68 2.35 -10.56
C ALA A 83 -8.38 1.96 -9.26
N THR A 84 -7.67 2.12 -8.16
CA THR A 84 -8.17 1.90 -6.82
C THR A 84 -7.51 2.88 -5.87
N SER A 85 -8.16 3.14 -4.75
CA SER A 85 -7.59 3.95 -3.68
C SER A 85 -8.03 3.40 -2.35
N MET A 86 -7.10 3.39 -1.41
CA MET A 86 -7.40 3.20 -0.01
C MET A 86 -7.31 4.54 0.69
N SER A 87 -8.38 4.85 1.43
CA SER A 87 -8.33 5.91 2.41
C SER A 87 -7.82 5.36 3.72
N GLY A 88 -7.10 6.14 4.51
CA GLY A 88 -6.73 5.69 5.86
C GLY A 88 -7.92 5.53 6.82
N ARG A 89 -9.15 5.82 6.36
CA ARG A 89 -10.40 5.51 7.07
C ARG A 89 -10.92 4.09 6.83
N GLY A 90 -10.35 3.33 5.89
CA GLY A 90 -10.71 1.93 5.64
C GLY A 90 -10.56 1.50 4.17
N LEU A 91 -10.73 0.19 3.95
CA LEU A 91 -10.81 -0.42 2.61
C LEU A 91 -11.98 0.19 1.81
N SER A 92 -11.87 0.22 0.48
CA SER A 92 -13.00 0.57 -0.39
C SER A 92 -14.13 -0.46 -0.25
N SER A 93 -15.39 -0.03 -0.40
CA SER A 93 -16.57 -0.89 -0.19
C SER A 93 -16.50 -2.24 -0.94
N PRO A 94 -16.14 -2.29 -2.25
CA PRO A 94 -16.12 -3.57 -2.98
C PRO A 94 -15.07 -4.55 -2.47
N VAL A 95 -13.95 -4.03 -1.98
CA VAL A 95 -12.86 -4.83 -1.42
C VAL A 95 -13.25 -5.34 -0.03
N LEU A 96 -13.89 -4.49 0.78
CA LEU A 96 -14.42 -4.86 2.09
C LEU A 96 -15.49 -5.96 1.99
N ASP A 97 -16.38 -5.88 1.00
CA ASP A 97 -17.42 -6.88 0.76
C ASP A 97 -16.82 -8.21 0.29
N TRP A 98 -15.79 -8.19 -0.56
CA TRP A 98 -15.03 -9.40 -0.93
C TRP A 98 -14.37 -10.05 0.30
N TYR A 99 -13.71 -9.25 1.15
CA TYR A 99 -13.09 -9.77 2.37
C TYR A 99 -14.11 -10.35 3.35
N ARG A 100 -15.29 -9.74 3.48
CA ARG A 100 -16.39 -10.25 4.31
C ARG A 100 -16.86 -11.62 3.81
N ALA A 101 -17.19 -11.72 2.52
CA ALA A 101 -17.62 -12.99 1.92
C ALA A 101 -16.57 -14.09 2.09
N TRP A 102 -15.28 -13.79 1.87
CA TRP A 102 -14.20 -14.74 2.10
C TRP A 102 -14.08 -15.16 3.58
N HIS A 103 -14.20 -14.22 4.52
CA HIS A 103 -14.21 -14.52 5.95
C HIS A 103 -15.43 -15.36 6.39
N GLU A 104 -16.55 -15.23 5.69
CA GLU A 104 -17.77 -16.01 5.88
C GLU A 104 -17.69 -17.41 5.23
N GLY A 105 -16.54 -17.76 4.64
CA GLY A 105 -16.29 -19.07 4.02
C GLY A 105 -16.78 -19.18 2.58
N GLU A 106 -17.20 -18.07 1.97
CA GLU A 106 -17.51 -18.04 0.55
C GLU A 106 -16.23 -18.01 -0.30
N ASN A 107 -16.38 -18.33 -1.59
CA ASN A 107 -15.31 -18.20 -2.58
C ASN A 107 -15.66 -17.09 -3.59
N PRO A 108 -15.68 -15.81 -3.18
CA PRO A 108 -16.06 -14.71 -4.06
C PRO A 108 -15.03 -14.56 -5.20
N PRO A 109 -15.46 -14.29 -6.43
CA PRO A 109 -14.55 -14.15 -7.57
C PRO A 109 -13.53 -13.03 -7.29
N THR A 110 -12.27 -13.27 -7.62
CA THR A 110 -11.22 -12.25 -7.49
C THR A 110 -11.61 -11.02 -8.31
N PRO A 111 -11.74 -9.82 -7.71
CA PRO A 111 -12.10 -8.64 -8.46
C PRO A 111 -11.07 -8.38 -9.57
N ALA A 112 -11.53 -7.93 -10.73
CA ALA A 112 -10.67 -7.64 -11.89
C ALA A 112 -9.57 -6.58 -11.60
N GLY A 113 -9.68 -5.86 -10.47
CA GLY A 113 -8.64 -5.02 -9.89
C GLY A 113 -8.44 -3.66 -10.59
N PRO A 114 -7.49 -2.84 -10.11
CA PRO A 114 -6.63 -3.12 -8.96
C PRO A 114 -7.40 -3.12 -7.64
N ILE A 115 -6.91 -3.91 -6.69
CA ILE A 115 -7.30 -3.93 -5.28
C ILE A 115 -6.07 -3.53 -4.50
N ILE A 116 -6.27 -2.74 -3.45
CA ILE A 116 -5.20 -2.37 -2.51
C ILE A 116 -5.68 -2.65 -1.09
N GLY A 117 -4.83 -3.25 -0.28
CA GLY A 117 -5.09 -3.49 1.14
C GLY A 117 -3.81 -3.40 1.97
N PRO A 118 -3.91 -3.04 3.26
CA PRO A 118 -2.77 -3.08 4.17
C PRO A 118 -2.39 -4.53 4.43
N SER A 119 -1.10 -4.84 4.43
CA SER A 119 -0.57 -6.20 4.67
C SER A 119 0.21 -6.27 5.97
N SER A 120 1.06 -5.28 6.22
CA SER A 120 1.76 -5.09 7.47
C SER A 120 2.01 -3.60 7.68
N GLY A 121 2.38 -3.24 8.90
CA GLY A 121 2.65 -1.85 9.21
C GLY A 121 3.07 -1.70 10.65
N GLY A 122 4.01 -0.80 10.88
CA GLY A 122 4.53 -0.52 12.19
C GLY A 122 5.14 0.86 12.22
N GLY A 123 5.11 1.49 13.39
CA GLY A 123 5.68 2.80 13.54
C GLY A 123 5.37 3.43 14.87
N GLY A 124 6.12 4.48 15.15
CA GLY A 124 6.03 5.27 16.36
C GLY A 124 6.93 6.49 16.27
N GLY A 125 6.62 7.48 17.09
CA GLY A 125 7.34 8.75 17.17
C GLY A 125 7.40 9.50 15.84
N LYS A 126 8.53 9.35 15.14
CA LYS A 126 8.88 10.10 13.93
C LYS A 126 8.85 9.25 12.66
N ARG A 127 8.61 7.94 12.79
CA ARG A 127 8.79 6.97 11.72
C ARG A 127 7.65 5.96 11.69
N TRP A 128 7.05 5.80 10.51
CA TRP A 128 6.09 4.75 10.21
C TRP A 128 6.46 4.11 8.88
N ASP A 129 6.37 2.80 8.83
CA ASP A 129 6.56 2.01 7.63
C ASP A 129 5.33 1.12 7.48
N MET A 130 4.60 1.32 6.39
CA MET A 130 3.38 0.60 6.04
C MET A 130 3.63 -0.18 4.77
N ASN A 131 3.12 -1.40 4.69
CA ASN A 131 3.24 -2.23 3.51
C ASN A 131 1.86 -2.54 2.95
N TYR A 132 1.70 -2.36 1.65
CA TYR A 132 0.43 -2.54 0.95
C TYR A 132 0.54 -3.69 -0.03
N TRP A 133 -0.48 -4.55 -0.04
CA TRP A 133 -0.64 -5.54 -1.08
C TRP A 133 -1.53 -4.99 -2.19
N ILE A 134 -1.06 -5.09 -3.43
CA ILE A 134 -1.80 -4.69 -4.63
C ILE A 134 -1.95 -5.91 -5.54
N CYS A 135 -3.16 -6.13 -6.05
CA CYS A 135 -3.44 -7.18 -7.03
C CYS A 135 -4.51 -6.76 -8.04
N PRO A 136 -4.47 -7.27 -9.29
CA PRO A 136 -3.44 -8.15 -9.84
C PRO A 136 -2.14 -7.40 -10.17
N LEU A 137 -1.19 -8.05 -10.83
CA LEU A 137 -0.08 -7.35 -11.49
C LEU A 137 -0.60 -6.31 -12.50
N PRO A 138 0.07 -5.16 -12.66
CA PRO A 138 -0.30 -4.19 -13.66
C PRO A 138 -0.13 -4.75 -15.08
N PRO A 139 -0.89 -4.26 -16.07
CA PRO A 139 -0.57 -4.44 -17.48
C PRO A 139 0.76 -3.74 -17.85
N ASP A 140 1.26 -4.00 -19.06
CA ASP A 140 2.42 -3.28 -19.58
C ASP A 140 2.12 -1.77 -19.68
N GLY A 141 3.07 -0.96 -19.24
CA GLY A 141 2.99 0.50 -19.23
C GLY A 141 3.25 1.10 -17.84
N PRO A 142 3.03 2.43 -17.70
CA PRO A 142 3.23 3.11 -16.43
C PRO A 142 2.18 2.70 -15.40
N LEU A 143 2.59 2.67 -14.13
CA LEU A 143 1.70 2.61 -12.98
C LEU A 143 1.81 3.92 -12.21
N ALA A 144 0.69 4.62 -12.02
CA ALA A 144 0.64 5.85 -11.26
C ALA A 144 0.27 5.59 -9.80
N ILE A 145 1.09 6.14 -8.89
CA ILE A 145 0.89 6.09 -7.44
C ILE A 145 0.49 7.50 -7.00
N THR A 146 -0.70 7.64 -6.44
CA THR A 146 -1.20 8.90 -5.89
C THR A 146 -1.09 8.90 -4.38
N CYS A 147 -0.57 9.96 -3.79
CA CYS A 147 -0.42 10.13 -2.36
C CYS A 147 -1.09 11.45 -1.94
N LYS A 148 -2.03 11.37 -0.98
CA LYS A 148 -2.65 12.54 -0.37
C LYS A 148 -2.60 12.43 1.14
N TRP A 149 -2.07 13.44 1.80
CA TRP A 149 -2.05 13.49 3.26
C TRP A 149 -2.11 14.93 3.76
N PRO A 150 -3.30 15.57 3.69
CA PRO A 150 -3.47 16.96 4.08
C PRO A 150 -3.01 17.25 5.52
N ALA A 151 -3.30 16.34 6.45
CA ALA A 151 -2.91 16.47 7.86
C ALA A 151 -1.39 16.37 8.09
N GLY A 152 -0.64 15.76 7.14
CA GLY A 152 0.81 15.72 7.18
C GLY A 152 1.49 16.98 6.66
N GLY A 153 0.74 17.94 6.13
CA GLY A 153 1.29 19.17 5.53
C GLY A 153 2.17 18.90 4.31
N VAL A 154 1.96 17.79 3.62
CA VAL A 154 2.65 17.44 2.38
C VAL A 154 1.72 17.72 1.18
N PRO A 155 2.24 18.22 0.05
CA PRO A 155 1.44 18.40 -1.16
C PRO A 155 0.84 17.09 -1.68
N ASP A 156 -0.32 17.15 -2.34
CA ASP A 156 -0.82 16.03 -3.14
C ASP A 156 0.23 15.67 -4.20
N ALA A 157 0.50 14.38 -4.36
CA ALA A 157 1.50 13.89 -5.30
C ALA A 157 0.96 12.76 -6.17
N VAL A 158 1.45 12.73 -7.41
CA VAL A 158 1.29 11.62 -8.34
C VAL A 158 2.67 11.27 -8.86
N VAL A 159 3.07 10.02 -8.74
CA VAL A 159 4.36 9.55 -9.24
C VAL A 159 4.18 8.29 -10.05
N GLU A 160 4.75 8.27 -11.24
CA GLU A 160 4.73 7.10 -12.12
C GLU A 160 5.92 6.18 -11.82
N VAL A 161 5.68 4.86 -11.92
CA VAL A 161 6.69 3.80 -11.95
C VAL A 161 6.56 2.99 -13.22
N ASP A 162 7.61 2.23 -13.54
CA ASP A 162 7.56 1.22 -14.59
C ASP A 162 6.69 0.04 -14.11
N GLY A 163 5.41 0.06 -14.49
CA GLY A 163 4.48 -1.05 -14.23
C GLY A 163 4.86 -2.32 -14.99
N SER A 164 5.43 -2.18 -16.19
CA SER A 164 5.96 -3.31 -16.94
C SER A 164 7.09 -4.01 -16.19
N ALA A 165 7.95 -3.28 -15.47
CA ALA A 165 8.98 -3.88 -14.63
C ALA A 165 8.38 -4.69 -13.48
N ILE A 166 7.35 -4.15 -12.79
CA ILE A 166 6.64 -4.88 -11.73
C ILE A 166 6.03 -6.16 -12.29
N ARG A 167 5.37 -6.08 -13.45
CA ARG A 167 4.78 -7.23 -14.12
C ARG A 167 5.82 -8.30 -14.45
N ARG A 168 6.92 -7.92 -15.10
CA ARG A 168 8.02 -8.87 -15.44
C ARG A 168 8.61 -9.52 -14.20
N ALA A 169 8.82 -8.76 -13.13
CA ALA A 169 9.34 -9.25 -11.87
C ALA A 169 8.39 -10.27 -11.23
N GLY A 170 7.08 -9.98 -11.19
CA GLY A 170 6.10 -10.90 -10.64
C GLY A 170 5.95 -12.18 -11.46
N LEU A 171 6.10 -12.11 -12.78
CA LEU A 171 6.14 -13.29 -13.65
C LEU A 171 7.44 -14.10 -13.54
N SER A 172 8.45 -13.56 -12.85
CA SER A 172 9.73 -14.21 -12.61
C SER A 172 9.92 -14.63 -11.15
N SER A 173 8.86 -14.62 -10.33
CA SER A 173 8.94 -15.14 -8.96
C SER A 173 9.18 -16.65 -8.99
N GLU A 174 9.93 -17.12 -8.00
CA GLU A 174 10.35 -18.52 -7.90
C GLU A 174 9.49 -19.25 -6.86
N LYS A 175 9.17 -20.52 -7.10
CA LYS A 175 8.58 -21.36 -6.04
C LYS A 175 9.63 -21.67 -4.98
N LEU A 176 9.26 -21.52 -3.71
CA LEU A 176 10.15 -21.79 -2.58
C LEU A 176 10.41 -23.28 -2.37
N TRP A 177 9.46 -24.10 -2.78
CA TRP A 177 9.47 -25.54 -2.57
C TRP A 177 9.59 -26.23 -3.93
N LEU A 178 10.43 -27.25 -4.00
CA LEU A 178 10.46 -28.16 -5.15
C LEU A 178 9.19 -29.01 -5.10
N GLU A 179 8.49 -29.14 -6.23
CA GLU A 179 7.44 -30.16 -6.37
C GLU A 179 8.10 -31.54 -6.33
N GLU A 180 7.50 -32.49 -5.62
CA GLU A 180 7.99 -33.86 -5.44
C GLU A 180 7.81 -34.72 -6.70
#